data_AF-A0A0M2R167-F1
#
_entry.id   AF-A0A0M2R167-F1
#
_cell.length_a   1.000
_cell.length_b   1.000
_cell.length_c   1.000
_cell.angle_alpha   90.00
_cell.angle_beta   90.00
_cell.angle_gamma   90.00
#
_symmetry.space_group_name_H-M   'P 1'
#
loop_
_entity.id
_entity.type
_entity.pdbx_description
1 polymer ?
#
loop_
_entity_poly.entity_id
_entity_poly.type
_entity_poly.pdbx_seq_one_letter_code
_entity_poly.pdbx_strand_id
1 'polypeptide(L)'
;MSKVLVSGDSLSSQDIELIQAFYRDNVESGHIGEVLPLATQEGEQVVAVLTPDNSNLLCAFGKVSDWYCAIDTHSNVLAKAQALGDLVSNLSLASLG
;
A
#
# COMPACT_ATOMS: atom_id res chain seq x y z
N MET A 1 24.08 8.90 14.55
CA MET A 1 22.87 8.55 15.34
C MET A 1 21.70 9.31 14.75
N SER A 2 20.99 8.70 13.79
CA SER A 2 19.85 9.35 13.14
C SER A 2 18.59 9.02 13.91
N LYS A 3 18.00 10.07 14.47
CA LYS A 3 16.75 10.09 15.21
C LYS A 3 15.62 9.92 14.19
N VAL A 4 15.22 8.68 13.89
CA VAL A 4 13.99 8.43 13.13
C VAL A 4 12.84 8.55 14.10
N LEU A 5 12.32 9.78 14.21
CA LEU A 5 11.03 10.07 14.80
C LEU A 5 9.96 9.60 13.83
N VAL A 6 9.49 8.37 13.93
CA VAL A 6 8.18 8.01 13.37
C VAL A 6 7.51 7.12 14.39
N SER A 7 6.64 7.71 15.22
CA SER A 7 5.55 6.91 15.79
C SER A 7 4.74 6.45 14.57
N GLY A 8 4.96 5.20 14.18
CA GLY A 8 4.36 4.59 13.01
C GLY A 8 2.85 4.65 13.11
N ASP A 9 2.25 5.54 12.33
CA ASP A 9 0.83 5.47 12.07
C ASP A 9 0.59 4.13 11.35
N SER A 10 -0.06 3.20 12.02
CA SER A 10 -0.42 1.91 11.43
C SER A 10 -1.68 2.08 10.60
N LEU A 11 -1.81 1.32 9.50
CA LEU A 11 -3.13 1.14 8.89
C LEU A 11 -4.09 0.52 9.90
N SER A 12 -5.32 1.03 9.95
CA SER A 12 -6.40 0.41 10.72
C SER A 12 -6.97 -0.78 9.96
N SER A 13 -7.72 -1.65 10.65
CA SER A 13 -8.42 -2.77 10.01
C SER A 13 -9.37 -2.30 8.90
N GLN A 14 -10.02 -1.15 9.07
CA GLN A 14 -10.90 -0.56 8.06
C GLN A 14 -10.12 -0.11 6.82
N ASP A 15 -8.93 0.48 7.01
CA ASP A 15 -8.06 0.87 5.89
C ASP A 15 -7.63 -0.35 5.07
N ILE A 16 -7.24 -1.43 5.76
CA ILE A 16 -6.84 -2.69 5.14
C ILE A 16 -7.99 -3.27 4.32
N GLU A 17 -9.19 -3.35 4.89
CA GLU A 17 -10.38 -3.88 4.20
C GLU A 17 -10.73 -3.07 2.96
N LEU A 18 -10.61 -1.74 3.04
CA LEU A 18 -10.85 -0.83 1.90
C LEU A 18 -9.82 -1.04 0.78
N ILE A 19 -8.53 -1.16 1.10
CA ILE A 19 -7.49 -1.41 0.10
C ILE A 19 -7.73 -2.77 -0.58
N GLN A 20 -8.00 -3.81 0.21
CA GLN A 20 -8.30 -5.14 -0.33
C GLN A 20 -9.57 -5.16 -1.19
N ALA A 21 -10.62 -4.47 -0.76
CA ALA A 21 -11.86 -4.35 -1.53
C ALA A 21 -11.63 -3.59 -2.84
N PHE A 22 -10.91 -2.47 -2.81
CA PHE A 22 -10.59 -1.70 -4.01
C PHE A 22 -9.90 -2.56 -5.06
N TYR A 23 -8.83 -3.26 -4.68
CA TYR A 23 -8.13 -4.10 -5.63
C TYR A 23 -9.00 -5.27 -6.09
N ARG A 24 -9.72 -5.97 -5.20
CA ARG A 24 -10.64 -7.04 -5.59
C ARG A 24 -11.66 -6.61 -6.66
N ASP A 25 -12.22 -5.40 -6.53
CA ASP A 25 -13.21 -4.86 -7.46
C ASP A 25 -12.57 -4.37 -8.79
N ASN A 26 -11.27 -4.05 -8.78
CA ASN A 26 -10.53 -3.54 -9.94
C ASN A 26 -9.55 -4.57 -10.57
N VAL A 27 -9.47 -5.81 -10.04
CA VAL A 27 -8.61 -6.93 -10.49
C VAL A 27 -9.07 -7.56 -11.81
N GLU A 28 -10.14 -7.08 -12.46
CA GLU A 28 -10.63 -7.66 -13.72
C GLU A 28 -9.61 -7.63 -14.88
N SER A 29 -8.49 -6.90 -14.76
CA SER A 29 -7.44 -6.84 -15.80
C SER A 29 -6.29 -7.85 -15.65
N GLY A 30 -6.22 -8.66 -14.58
CA GLY A 30 -5.18 -9.69 -14.44
C GLY A 30 -3.74 -9.16 -14.25
N HIS A 31 -3.59 -7.89 -13.86
CA HIS A 31 -2.29 -7.22 -13.67
C HIS A 31 -1.78 -7.25 -12.22
N ILE A 32 -2.54 -7.81 -11.30
CA ILE A 32 -2.28 -7.82 -9.86
C ILE A 32 -2.63 -9.19 -9.29
N GLY A 33 -1.80 -9.68 -8.38
CA GLY A 33 -1.99 -10.95 -7.68
C GLY A 33 -2.65 -10.74 -6.33
N GLU A 34 -2.07 -11.33 -5.28
CA GLU A 34 -2.61 -11.24 -3.93
C GLU A 34 -2.40 -9.88 -3.29
N VAL A 35 -3.37 -9.48 -2.45
CA VAL A 35 -3.32 -8.28 -1.62
C VAL A 35 -3.34 -8.68 -0.15
N LEU A 36 -2.19 -8.58 0.50
CA LEU A 36 -1.92 -9.17 1.81
C LEU A 36 -1.67 -8.08 2.86
N PRO A 37 -2.39 -8.08 3.99
CA PRO A 37 -2.01 -7.30 5.15
C PRO A 37 -0.75 -7.93 5.78
N LEU A 38 0.25 -7.09 6.04
CA LEU A 38 1.51 -7.48 6.65
C LEU A 38 1.82 -6.54 7.82
N ALA A 39 2.74 -6.98 8.68
CA ALA A 39 3.31 -6.15 9.73
C ALA A 39 4.77 -5.83 9.40
N THR A 40 5.19 -4.58 9.58
CA THR A 40 6.62 -4.21 9.53
C THR A 40 7.36 -4.83 10.72
N GLN A 41 8.70 -4.79 10.69
CA GLN A 41 9.51 -5.23 11.84
C GLN A 41 9.23 -4.40 13.11
N GLU A 42 8.71 -3.18 12.95
CA GLU A 42 8.34 -2.28 14.03
C GLU A 42 6.88 -2.49 14.50
N GLY A 43 6.14 -3.41 13.87
CA GLY A 43 4.78 -3.81 14.21
C GLY A 43 3.67 -3.00 13.52
N GLU A 44 4.02 -2.09 12.62
CA GLU A 44 3.06 -1.28 11.87
C GLU A 44 2.34 -2.14 10.83
N GLN A 45 1.02 -1.98 10.73
CA GLN A 45 0.25 -2.67 9.70
C GLN A 45 0.37 -1.94 8.36
N VAL A 46 0.70 -2.71 7.34
CA VAL A 46 0.83 -2.30 5.94
C VAL A 46 0.06 -3.27 5.05
N VAL A 47 -0.21 -2.90 3.80
CA VAL A 47 -0.82 -3.81 2.82
C VAL A 47 0.11 -3.95 1.62
N ALA A 48 0.53 -5.17 1.32
CA ALA A 48 1.31 -5.50 0.13
C ALA A 48 0.39 -5.94 -1.01
N VAL A 49 0.66 -5.46 -2.21
CA VAL A 49 0.04 -5.91 -3.47
C VAL A 49 1.12 -6.62 -4.26
N LEU A 50 0.87 -7.86 -4.66
CA LEU A 50 1.84 -8.69 -5.38
C LEU A 50 1.56 -8.71 -6.89
N THR A 51 2.56 -9.14 -7.66
CA THR A 51 2.42 -9.47 -9.09
C THR A 51 1.41 -10.61 -9.28
N PRO A 52 0.82 -10.78 -10.47
CA PRO A 52 -0.17 -11.84 -10.75
C PRO A 52 0.28 -13.26 -10.40
N ASP A 53 1.59 -13.52 -10.48
CA ASP A 53 2.21 -14.79 -10.14
C ASP A 53 2.67 -14.88 -8.68
N ASN A 54 2.35 -13.86 -7.86
CA ASN A 54 2.67 -13.73 -6.44
C ASN A 54 4.16 -13.82 -6.09
N SER A 55 5.06 -13.62 -7.07
CA SER A 55 6.50 -13.74 -6.86
C SER A 55 7.15 -12.46 -6.37
N ASN A 56 6.59 -11.30 -6.71
CA ASN A 56 7.16 -10.00 -6.42
C ASN A 56 6.12 -9.04 -5.85
N LEU A 57 6.59 -8.08 -5.07
CA LEU A 57 5.78 -6.94 -4.63
C LEU A 57 5.60 -5.99 -5.83
N LEU A 58 4.39 -5.54 -6.09
CA LEU A 58 4.11 -4.44 -7.00
C LEU A 58 4.10 -3.11 -6.26
N CYS A 59 3.35 -3.05 -5.15
CA CYS A 59 3.36 -1.90 -4.28
C CYS A 59 3.01 -2.27 -2.83
N ALA A 60 3.40 -1.42 -1.90
CA ALA A 60 3.00 -1.51 -0.50
C ALA A 60 2.32 -0.21 -0.05
N PHE A 61 1.24 -0.35 0.70
CA PHE A 61 0.50 0.73 1.34
C PHE A 61 0.85 0.81 2.80
N GLY A 62 1.08 2.02 3.28
CA GLY A 62 1.29 2.30 4.69
C GLY A 62 0.77 3.68 5.06
N LYS A 63 0.91 4.03 6.34
CA LYS A 63 0.57 5.35 6.84
C LYS A 63 1.80 5.94 7.54
N VAL A 64 2.06 7.22 7.31
CA VAL A 64 3.20 7.94 7.88
C VAL A 64 2.76 9.35 8.26
N SER A 65 2.75 9.65 9.56
CA SER A 65 2.43 10.99 10.10
C SER A 65 1.10 11.54 9.57
N ASP A 66 0.03 10.76 9.69
CA ASP A 66 -1.31 11.07 9.15
C ASP A 66 -1.47 11.09 7.62
N TRP A 67 -0.48 10.63 6.86
CA TRP A 67 -0.60 10.47 5.41
C TRP A 67 -0.59 9.01 5.00
N TYR A 68 -1.51 8.64 4.11
CA TYR A 68 -1.43 7.37 3.40
C TYR A 68 -0.40 7.47 2.28
N CYS A 69 0.42 6.44 2.14
CA CYS A 69 1.46 6.35 1.15
C CYS A 69 1.39 4.99 0.45
N ALA A 70 1.63 4.99 -0.85
CA ALA A 70 1.93 3.79 -1.61
C ALA A 70 3.35 3.89 -2.15
N ILE A 71 4.12 2.80 -2.02
CA ILE A 71 5.51 2.71 -2.48
C ILE A 71 5.71 1.52 -3.40
N ASP A 72 6.69 1.59 -4.29
CA ASP A 72 7.15 0.46 -5.09
C ASP A 72 8.21 -0.39 -4.35
N THR A 73 8.74 -1.41 -5.03
CA THR A 73 9.82 -2.29 -4.53
C THR A 73 11.13 -1.56 -4.23
N HIS A 74 11.35 -0.40 -4.84
CA HIS A 74 12.53 0.42 -4.66
C HIS A 74 12.34 1.51 -3.60
N SER A 75 11.22 1.48 -2.86
CA SER A 75 10.84 2.49 -1.86
C SER A 75 10.58 3.89 -2.45
N ASN A 76 10.30 3.97 -3.75
CA ASN A 76 9.82 5.19 -4.38
C ASN A 76 8.35 5.40 -4.03
N VAL A 77 7.98 6.62 -3.66
CA VAL A 77 6.59 6.98 -3.41
C VAL A 77 5.84 7.05 -4.75
N LEU A 78 4.94 6.10 -4.96
CA LEU A 78 4.04 6.06 -6.11
C LEU A 78 2.90 7.07 -5.95
N ALA A 79 2.33 7.13 -4.75
CA ALA A 79 1.27 8.06 -4.41
C ALA A 79 1.30 8.39 -2.92
N LYS A 80 0.79 9.56 -2.57
CA LYS A 80 0.62 10.01 -1.18
C LYS A 80 -0.61 10.90 -1.07
N ALA A 81 -1.46 10.66 -0.08
CA ALA A 81 -2.64 11.48 0.18
C ALA A 81 -3.03 11.47 1.66
N GLN A 82 -3.79 12.48 2.10
CA GLN A 82 -4.32 12.52 3.47
C GLN A 82 -5.55 11.62 3.65
N ALA A 83 -6.27 11.34 2.56
CA ALA A 83 -7.38 10.40 2.55
C ALA A 83 -7.04 9.19 1.68
N LEU A 84 -7.41 8.00 2.15
CA LEU A 84 -7.15 6.74 1.45
C LEU A 84 -7.84 6.71 0.08
N GLY A 85 -9.06 7.21 -0.04
CA GLY A 85 -9.78 7.29 -1.32
C GLY A 85 -9.04 8.13 -2.38
N ASP A 86 -8.44 9.24 -1.97
CA ASP A 86 -7.61 10.07 -2.85
C ASP A 86 -6.30 9.36 -3.23
N LEU A 87 -5.68 8.63 -2.29
CA LEU A 87 -4.48 7.84 -2.58
C LEU A 87 -4.75 6.83 -3.70
N VAL A 88 -5.83 6.08 -3.52
CA VAL A 88 -6.27 5.01 -4.41
C VAL A 88 -6.70 5.57 -5.78
N SER A 89 -7.35 6.73 -5.82
CA SER A 89 -7.70 7.40 -7.07
C SER A 89 -6.48 7.94 -7.84
N ASN A 90 -5.43 8.34 -7.12
CA ASN A 90 -4.17 8.83 -7.71
C ASN A 90 -3.25 7.69 -8.16
N LEU A 91 -3.44 6.48 -7.64
CA LEU A 91 -2.79 5.27 -8.11
C LEU A 91 -3.40 4.85 -9.45
N SER A 92 -2.84 5.39 -10.53
CA SER A 92 -3.11 4.84 -11.86
C SER A 92 -2.53 3.42 -11.92
N LEU A 93 -3.36 2.42 -12.21
CA LEU A 93 -2.92 1.03 -12.46
C LEU A 93 -1.79 0.95 -13.52
N ALA A 94 -1.69 1.93 -14.41
CA ALA A 94 -0.61 2.05 -15.40
C ALA A 94 0.78 2.34 -14.79
N SER A 95 0.84 2.78 -13.53
CA SER A 95 2.10 3.03 -12.80
C SER A 95 2.61 1.81 -12.04
N LEU A 96 1.87 0.69 -12.04
CA LEU A 96 2.28 -0.59 -11.45
C LEU A 96 2.85 -1.57 -12.49
N GLY A 97 3.20 -1.06 -13.69
CA GLY A 97 3.74 -1.84 -14.81
C GLY A 97 5.26 -1.89 -14.85
#